data_AF-A0A960JZZ7-F1
#
_entry.id   AF-A0A960JZZ7-F1
#
_cell.length_a   1.000
_cell.length_b   1.000
_cell.length_c   1.000
_cell.angle_alpha   90.00
_cell.angle_beta   90.00
_cell.angle_gamma   90.00
#
_symmetry.space_group_name_H-M   'P 1'
#
loop_
_entity.id
_entity.type
_entity.pdbx_description
1 polymer ?
#
loop_
_entity_poly.entity_id
_entity_poly.type
_entity_poly.pdbx_seq_one_letter_code
_entity_poly.pdbx_strand_id
1 'polypeptide(L)'
;AATDRRESAGYRRCQIERSDIRMMDGRSEPPEGVFWAYINNFPPERIPDNIPSRQFPMVQSYVDICVNGCLEVEGKYPTAAGFAQLFVTTTDAWNEFWVNDRIYPRRPFIYRPTASKIDAVLQRGDKTKDLFWEVEIEPASWEDRKPVKRTAPPSGPALTKLRAAWERGG
;
A
#
# COMPACT_ATOMS: atom_id res chain seq x y z
N ALA A 1 -17.69 1.06 -23.85
CA ALA A 1 -17.32 0.20 -25.00
C ALA A 1 -15.88 -0.33 -24.91
N ALA A 2 -14.85 0.53 -24.82
CA ALA A 2 -13.45 0.07 -24.75
C ALA A 2 -13.11 -0.64 -23.44
N THR A 3 -13.52 -0.07 -22.29
CA THR A 3 -13.33 -0.71 -20.97
C THR A 3 -14.13 -2.01 -20.84
N ASP A 4 -15.39 -2.04 -21.33
CA ASP A 4 -16.20 -3.27 -21.33
C ASP A 4 -15.50 -4.40 -22.11
N ARG A 5 -14.80 -4.07 -23.19
CA ARG A 5 -14.05 -5.06 -23.99
C ARG A 5 -12.82 -5.57 -23.24
N ARG A 6 -12.04 -4.68 -22.63
CA ARG A 6 -10.83 -5.03 -21.86
C ARG A 6 -11.17 -5.94 -20.68
N GLU A 7 -12.21 -5.60 -19.92
CA GLU A 7 -12.58 -6.29 -18.68
C GLU A 7 -13.58 -7.45 -18.90
N SER A 8 -13.91 -7.77 -20.17
CA SER A 8 -14.89 -8.82 -20.52
C SER A 8 -14.53 -10.22 -20.03
N ALA A 9 -13.23 -10.47 -19.75
CA ALA A 9 -12.74 -11.72 -19.20
C ALA A 9 -12.59 -11.62 -17.67
N GLY A 10 -13.59 -12.12 -16.94
CA GLY A 10 -13.49 -12.32 -15.49
C GLY A 10 -14.01 -11.19 -14.60
N TYR A 11 -14.49 -10.09 -15.17
CA TYR A 11 -15.11 -8.99 -14.41
C TYR A 11 -16.56 -8.76 -14.82
N ARG A 12 -17.36 -8.27 -13.88
CA ARG A 12 -18.73 -7.81 -14.10
C ARG A 12 -18.80 -6.32 -13.87
N ARG A 13 -19.41 -5.63 -14.84
CA ARG A 13 -19.78 -4.23 -14.71
C ARG A 13 -20.94 -4.10 -13.72
N CYS A 14 -20.70 -3.38 -12.64
CA CYS A 14 -21.66 -3.15 -11.56
C CYS A 14 -21.91 -1.64 -11.44
N GLN A 15 -23.17 -1.24 -11.31
CA GLN A 15 -23.51 0.13 -10.93
C GLN A 15 -23.23 0.29 -9.44
N ILE A 16 -22.63 1.42 -9.06
CA ILE A 16 -22.37 1.77 -7.66
C ILE A 16 -23.37 2.83 -7.24
N GLU A 17 -24.06 2.60 -6.12
CA GLU A 17 -24.97 3.58 -5.55
C GLU A 17 -24.19 4.76 -4.99
N ARG A 18 -24.73 5.96 -5.14
CA ARG A 18 -24.04 7.19 -4.70
C ARG A 18 -23.80 7.20 -3.19
N SER A 19 -24.69 6.57 -2.41
CA SER A 19 -24.55 6.40 -0.97
C SER A 19 -23.35 5.54 -0.57
N ASP A 20 -22.85 4.69 -1.46
CA ASP A 20 -21.71 3.81 -1.21
C ASP A 20 -20.37 4.48 -1.55
N ILE A 21 -20.40 5.71 -2.07
CA ILE A 21 -19.21 6.46 -2.48
C ILE A 21 -18.86 7.48 -1.40
N ARG A 22 -17.71 7.25 -0.76
CA ARG A 22 -17.10 8.22 0.15
C ARG A 22 -16.10 9.09 -0.59
N MET A 23 -16.31 10.41 -0.56
CA MET A 23 -15.34 11.35 -1.10
C MET A 23 -14.18 11.58 -0.12
N MET A 24 -12.97 11.60 -0.66
CA MET A 24 -11.75 11.71 0.13
C MET A 24 -11.15 13.12 0.17
N ASP A 25 -11.73 14.05 -0.59
CA ASP A 25 -11.34 15.46 -0.67
C ASP A 25 -12.23 16.38 0.20
N GLY A 26 -13.00 15.79 1.12
CA GLY A 26 -13.85 16.52 2.07
C GLY A 26 -15.24 16.87 1.56
N ARG A 27 -15.57 16.58 0.28
CA ARG A 27 -16.95 16.70 -0.20
C ARG A 27 -17.88 15.75 0.55
N SER A 28 -19.13 16.15 0.77
CA SER A 28 -20.14 15.31 1.42
C SER A 28 -20.73 14.27 0.48
N GLU A 29 -20.73 14.52 -0.83
CA GLU A 29 -21.37 13.69 -1.83
C GLU A 29 -20.53 13.63 -3.12
N PRO A 30 -20.61 12.52 -3.88
CA PRO A 30 -20.02 12.44 -5.20
C PRO A 30 -20.76 13.37 -6.19
N PRO A 31 -20.10 13.79 -7.29
CA PRO A 31 -20.75 14.52 -8.37
C PRO A 31 -22.02 13.83 -8.88
N GLU A 32 -22.95 14.61 -9.45
CA GLU A 32 -24.10 14.04 -10.16
C GLU A 32 -23.64 13.13 -11.30
N GLY A 33 -24.23 11.93 -11.38
CA GLY A 33 -23.92 10.98 -12.44
C GLY A 33 -24.15 9.52 -12.07
N VAL A 34 -23.90 8.66 -13.04
CA VAL A 34 -23.96 7.19 -12.90
C VAL A 34 -22.54 6.64 -12.76
N PHE A 35 -22.30 5.91 -11.69
CA PHE A 35 -21.00 5.34 -11.37
C PHE A 35 -20.97 3.85 -11.72
N TRP A 36 -19.95 3.44 -12.46
CA TRP A 36 -19.75 2.05 -12.87
C TRP A 36 -18.39 1.57 -12.39
N ALA A 37 -18.37 0.38 -11.77
CA ALA A 37 -17.15 -0.33 -11.43
C ALA A 37 -17.10 -1.67 -12.17
N TYR A 38 -15.90 -2.16 -12.48
CA TYR A 38 -15.70 -3.53 -12.94
C TYR A 38 -15.14 -4.32 -11.77
N ILE A 39 -15.98 -5.20 -11.23
CA ILE A 39 -15.66 -5.99 -10.04
C ILE A 39 -15.37 -7.40 -10.52
N ASN A 40 -14.32 -8.01 -9.98
CA ASN A 40 -13.99 -9.39 -10.31
C ASN A 40 -15.18 -10.30 -9.97
N ASN A 41 -15.42 -11.31 -10.80
CA ASN A 41 -16.47 -12.32 -10.60
C ASN A 41 -16.15 -13.32 -9.48
N PHE A 42 -15.07 -13.12 -8.71
CA PHE A 42 -14.76 -13.95 -7.56
C PHE A 42 -15.90 -13.93 -6.52
N PRO A 43 -16.34 -15.10 -6.04
CA PRO A 43 -17.31 -15.17 -4.96
C PRO A 43 -16.73 -14.50 -3.70
N PRO A 44 -17.51 -13.69 -2.95
CA PRO A 44 -17.03 -13.03 -1.74
C PRO A 44 -16.37 -13.97 -0.73
N GLU A 45 -16.90 -15.18 -0.59
CA GLU A 45 -16.38 -16.24 0.28
C GLU A 45 -14.98 -16.73 -0.10
N ARG A 46 -14.53 -16.48 -1.33
CA ARG A 46 -13.19 -16.83 -1.83
C ARG A 46 -12.19 -15.67 -1.75
N ILE A 47 -12.63 -14.46 -1.37
CA ILE A 47 -11.72 -13.31 -1.19
C ILE A 47 -10.61 -13.63 -0.18
N PRO A 48 -10.87 -14.28 0.98
CA PRO A 48 -9.82 -14.64 1.92
C PRO A 48 -8.75 -15.58 1.33
N ASP A 49 -9.10 -16.41 0.35
CA ASP A 49 -8.16 -17.32 -0.31
C ASP A 49 -7.23 -16.59 -1.31
N ASN A 50 -7.53 -15.33 -1.63
CA ASN A 50 -6.84 -14.54 -2.65
C ASN A 50 -6.08 -13.35 -2.05
N ILE A 51 -5.86 -13.35 -0.73
CA ILE A 51 -4.92 -12.41 -0.10
C ILE A 51 -3.48 -12.87 -0.39
N PRO A 52 -2.48 -11.96 -0.31
CA PRO A 52 -1.10 -12.35 -0.53
C PRO A 52 -0.69 -13.49 0.39
N SER A 53 0.04 -14.45 -0.17
CA SER A 53 0.45 -15.68 0.51
C SER A 53 1.88 -16.04 0.13
N ARG A 54 2.47 -17.02 0.82
CA ARG A 54 3.81 -17.52 0.48
C ARG A 54 3.94 -17.96 -0.98
N GLN A 55 2.90 -18.58 -1.54
CA GLN A 55 2.91 -19.05 -2.93
C GLN A 55 2.67 -17.91 -3.93
N PHE A 56 1.95 -16.87 -3.51
CA PHE A 56 1.58 -15.72 -4.33
C PHE A 56 1.83 -14.43 -3.54
N PRO A 57 3.10 -14.04 -3.34
CA PRO A 57 3.43 -12.85 -2.55
C PRO A 57 3.13 -11.57 -3.33
N MET A 58 2.99 -10.46 -2.61
CA MET A 58 3.07 -9.14 -3.22
C MET A 58 4.49 -8.89 -3.70
N VAL A 59 4.64 -8.40 -4.93
CA VAL A 59 5.92 -8.03 -5.50
C VAL A 59 6.08 -6.51 -5.52
N GLN A 60 7.22 -6.02 -5.03
CA GLN A 60 7.53 -4.60 -4.89
C GLN A 60 7.42 -3.84 -6.22
N SER A 61 7.77 -4.46 -7.35
CA SER A 61 7.68 -3.83 -8.67
C SER A 61 6.24 -3.41 -9.03
N TYR A 62 5.23 -4.16 -8.61
CA TYR A 62 3.82 -3.81 -8.80
C TYR A 62 3.36 -2.74 -7.80
N VAL A 63 3.82 -2.85 -6.55
CA VAL A 63 3.60 -1.80 -5.53
C VAL A 63 4.17 -0.47 -6.03
N ASP A 64 5.37 -0.48 -6.61
CA ASP A 64 6.03 0.68 -7.20
C ASP A 64 5.18 1.31 -8.31
N ILE A 65 4.58 0.50 -9.20
CA ILE A 65 3.70 1.00 -10.27
C ILE A 65 2.50 1.76 -9.68
N CYS A 66 1.81 1.17 -8.70
CA CYS A 66 0.62 1.77 -8.10
C CYS A 66 0.96 3.06 -7.33
N VAL A 67 1.96 3.00 -6.45
CA VAL A 67 2.34 4.15 -5.62
C VAL A 67 2.93 5.27 -6.48
N ASN A 68 3.71 4.94 -7.52
CA ASN A 68 4.20 5.95 -8.47
C ASN A 68 3.06 6.65 -9.20
N GLY A 69 2.03 5.91 -9.65
CA GLY A 69 0.84 6.50 -10.27
C GLY A 69 0.13 7.47 -9.32
N CYS A 70 0.03 7.14 -8.03
CA CYS A 70 -0.51 8.07 -7.04
C CYS A 70 0.36 9.32 -6.86
N LEU A 71 1.69 9.18 -6.80
CA LEU A 71 2.62 10.31 -6.73
C LEU A 71 2.52 11.23 -7.96
N GLU A 72 2.31 10.66 -9.16
CA GLU A 72 2.07 11.43 -10.38
C GLU A 72 0.76 12.22 -10.31
N VAL A 73 -0.30 11.63 -9.76
CA VAL A 73 -1.58 12.31 -9.52
C VAL A 73 -1.41 13.45 -8.51
N GLU A 74 -0.73 13.23 -7.38
CA GLU A 74 -0.42 14.28 -6.40
C GLU A 74 0.35 15.45 -7.03
N GLY A 75 1.37 15.15 -7.85
CA GLY A 75 2.18 16.16 -8.50
C GLY A 75 1.45 16.94 -9.60
N LYS A 76 0.46 16.33 -10.23
CA LYS A 76 -0.31 16.92 -11.33
C LYS A 76 -1.52 17.73 -10.86
N TYR A 77 -2.15 17.33 -9.76
CA TYR A 77 -3.41 17.90 -9.29
C TYR A 77 -3.26 18.44 -7.87
N PRO A 78 -3.26 19.77 -7.65
CA PRO A 78 -3.12 20.36 -6.32
C PRO A 78 -4.17 19.88 -5.31
N THR A 79 -5.38 19.56 -5.77
CA THR A 79 -6.48 19.03 -4.95
C THR A 79 -6.26 17.58 -4.49
N ALA A 80 -5.26 16.89 -5.06
CA ALA A 80 -4.92 15.52 -4.71
C ALA A 80 -3.69 15.43 -3.79
N ALA A 81 -3.29 16.52 -3.12
CA ALA A 81 -2.17 16.48 -2.17
C ALA A 81 -2.38 15.38 -1.11
N GLY A 82 -1.39 14.51 -0.92
CA GLY A 82 -1.44 13.39 0.04
C GLY A 82 -2.16 12.14 -0.48
N PHE A 83 -2.59 12.10 -1.74
CA PHE A 83 -3.26 10.95 -2.36
C PHE A 83 -2.45 9.64 -2.32
N ALA A 84 -1.12 9.68 -2.47
CA ALA A 84 -0.27 8.49 -2.36
C ALA A 84 -0.25 7.94 -0.94
N GLN A 85 -0.18 8.82 0.07
CA GLN A 85 -0.28 8.38 1.46
C GLN A 85 -1.65 7.80 1.76
N LEU A 86 -2.70 8.46 1.26
CA LEU A 86 -4.07 8.01 1.41
C LEU A 86 -4.29 6.63 0.77
N PHE A 87 -3.79 6.43 -0.45
CA PHE A 87 -3.87 5.15 -1.15
C PHE A 87 -3.28 4.01 -0.31
N VAL A 88 -2.09 4.20 0.27
CA VAL A 88 -1.45 3.17 1.11
C VAL A 88 -2.24 2.90 2.38
N THR A 89 -2.81 3.93 3.04
CA THR A 89 -3.54 3.76 4.29
C THR A 89 -4.94 3.16 4.10
N THR A 90 -5.61 3.46 2.99
CA THR A 90 -6.95 2.92 2.69
C THR A 90 -6.92 1.56 1.99
N THR A 91 -5.78 1.16 1.43
CA THR A 91 -5.61 -0.20 0.89
C THR A 91 -5.51 -1.21 2.02
N ASP A 92 -6.23 -2.32 1.87
CA ASP A 92 -6.26 -3.43 2.83
C ASP A 92 -5.39 -4.61 2.36
N ALA A 93 -5.32 -5.65 3.21
CA ALA A 93 -4.62 -6.91 2.92
C ALA A 93 -3.09 -6.81 2.72
N TRP A 94 -2.46 -5.73 3.19
CA TRP A 94 -1.03 -5.70 3.43
C TRP A 94 -0.65 -6.77 4.46
N ASN A 95 0.36 -7.60 4.17
CA ASN A 95 0.85 -8.61 5.09
C ASN A 95 2.34 -8.93 4.82
N GLU A 96 2.91 -9.86 5.58
CA GLU A 96 4.31 -10.24 5.53
C GLU A 96 4.74 -10.96 4.24
N PHE A 97 3.79 -11.42 3.42
CA PHE A 97 4.08 -12.06 2.14
C PHE A 97 4.36 -11.00 1.07
N TRP A 98 5.48 -10.32 1.25
CA TRP A 98 5.94 -9.22 0.39
C TRP A 98 7.41 -9.40 0.05
N VAL A 99 7.72 -9.40 -1.24
CA VAL A 99 9.07 -9.52 -1.78
C VAL A 99 9.50 -8.30 -2.59
N ASN A 100 10.77 -7.94 -2.50
CA ASN A 100 11.44 -6.91 -3.26
C ASN A 100 12.14 -7.54 -4.46
N ASP A 101 11.42 -7.55 -5.57
CA ASP A 101 11.83 -8.05 -6.88
C ASP A 101 12.41 -6.96 -7.80
N ARG A 102 12.73 -5.77 -7.24
CA ARG A 102 13.36 -4.69 -8.03
C ARG A 102 14.66 -5.20 -8.66
N ILE A 103 14.98 -4.76 -9.88
CA ILE A 103 16.22 -5.15 -10.59
C ILE A 103 17.48 -4.91 -9.73
N TYR A 104 17.51 -3.79 -9.00
CA TYR A 104 18.54 -3.50 -7.99
C TYR A 104 17.90 -3.12 -6.66
N PRO A 105 17.54 -4.09 -5.80
CA PRO A 105 16.77 -3.85 -4.57
C PRO A 105 17.46 -2.87 -3.61
N ARG A 106 18.79 -2.93 -3.54
CA ARG A 106 19.62 -2.08 -2.66
C ARG A 106 20.00 -0.74 -3.29
N ARG A 107 19.78 -0.56 -4.60
CA ARG A 107 20.06 0.66 -5.35
C ARG A 107 18.95 0.93 -6.37
N PRO A 108 17.70 1.03 -5.92
CA PRO A 108 16.55 1.00 -6.82
C PRO A 108 16.47 2.24 -7.72
N PHE A 109 17.06 3.36 -7.28
CA PHE A 109 17.14 4.61 -8.01
C PHE A 109 17.79 4.51 -9.41
N ILE A 110 18.58 3.47 -9.68
CA ILE A 110 19.23 3.26 -10.98
C ILE A 110 18.18 3.04 -12.10
N TYR A 111 17.14 2.26 -11.82
CA TYR A 111 16.09 1.93 -12.79
C TYR A 111 14.73 2.52 -12.43
N ARG A 112 14.57 2.97 -11.19
CA ARG A 112 13.35 3.60 -10.67
C ARG A 112 13.73 4.89 -9.92
N PRO A 113 13.88 6.02 -10.62
CA PRO A 113 14.28 7.29 -9.99
C PRO A 113 13.35 7.74 -8.85
N THR A 114 12.09 7.33 -8.86
CA THR A 114 11.09 7.64 -7.84
C THR A 114 11.08 6.68 -6.65
N ALA A 115 11.95 5.66 -6.62
CA ALA A 115 11.97 4.62 -5.57
C ALA A 115 12.08 5.19 -4.15
N SER A 116 12.91 6.21 -3.93
CA SER A 116 13.03 6.83 -2.59
C SER A 116 11.75 7.50 -2.13
N LYS A 117 10.98 8.11 -3.05
CA LYS A 117 9.68 8.71 -2.74
C LYS A 117 8.65 7.63 -2.41
N ILE A 118 8.64 6.54 -3.18
CA ILE A 118 7.77 5.38 -2.94
C ILE A 118 8.06 4.78 -1.56
N ASP A 119 9.33 4.48 -1.27
CA ASP A 119 9.76 3.92 0.01
C ASP A 119 9.35 4.83 1.18
N ALA A 120 9.48 6.16 1.02
CA ALA A 120 9.05 7.11 2.04
C ALA A 120 7.53 7.13 2.27
N VAL A 121 6.71 6.88 1.25
CA VAL A 121 5.25 6.72 1.42
C VAL A 121 4.93 5.43 2.17
N LEU A 122 5.58 4.32 1.81
CA LEU A 122 5.36 3.01 2.43
C LEU A 122 5.83 2.98 3.90
N GLN A 123 6.96 3.61 4.22
CA GLN A 123 7.48 3.70 5.60
C GLN A 123 6.61 4.56 6.53
N ARG A 124 5.76 5.45 5.98
CA ARG A 124 4.86 6.30 6.76
C ARG A 124 3.44 5.72 6.89
N GLY A 125 3.08 4.74 6.05
CA GLY A 125 1.76 4.10 6.12
C GLY A 125 1.62 3.23 7.35
N ASP A 126 0.56 3.42 8.14
CA ASP A 126 0.36 2.66 9.38
C ASP A 126 0.28 1.14 9.19
N LYS A 127 -0.25 0.70 8.04
CA LYS A 127 -0.38 -0.72 7.68
C LYS A 127 0.90 -1.31 7.06
N THR A 128 1.83 -0.47 6.63
CA THR A 128 3.00 -0.89 5.83
C THR A 128 4.34 -0.60 6.50
N LYS A 129 4.40 0.34 7.46
CA LYS A 129 5.65 0.83 8.06
C LYS A 129 6.49 -0.26 8.72
N ASP A 130 5.85 -1.24 9.35
CA ASP A 130 6.54 -2.37 9.99
C ASP A 130 6.90 -3.44 8.95
N LEU A 131 5.95 -3.77 8.06
CA LEU A 131 6.13 -4.75 6.99
C LEU A 131 7.25 -4.37 6.01
N PHE A 132 7.41 -3.07 5.72
CA PHE A 132 8.39 -2.56 4.76
C PHE A 132 9.83 -2.98 5.12
N TRP A 133 10.14 -3.09 6.41
CA TRP A 133 11.46 -3.52 6.89
C TRP A 133 11.65 -5.04 6.88
N GLU A 134 10.56 -5.79 6.71
CA GLU A 134 10.54 -7.25 6.64
C GLU A 134 10.52 -7.77 5.19
N VAL A 135 10.42 -6.87 4.19
CA VAL A 135 10.38 -7.24 2.77
C VAL A 135 11.66 -7.96 2.37
N GLU A 136 11.51 -9.19 1.88
CA GLU A 136 12.62 -10.05 1.49
C GLU A 136 13.12 -9.70 0.08
N ILE A 137 14.41 -9.89 -0.21
CA ILE A 137 14.94 -9.72 -1.58
C ILE A 137 14.81 -11.06 -2.31
N GLU A 138 14.23 -11.06 -3.50
CA GLU A 138 14.14 -12.27 -4.35
C GLU A 138 15.54 -12.80 -4.75
N PRO A 139 15.78 -14.14 -4.73
CA PRO A 139 14.83 -15.19 -4.35
C PRO A 139 14.65 -15.32 -2.84
N ALA A 140 13.41 -15.20 -2.37
CA ALA A 140 13.04 -15.37 -0.97
C ALA A 140 13.03 -16.87 -0.60
N SER A 141 14.02 -17.34 0.17
CA SER A 141 14.05 -18.74 0.66
C SER A 141 13.15 -18.90 1.89
N TRP A 142 11.84 -19.04 1.67
CA TRP A 142 10.88 -19.10 2.77
C TRP A 142 11.00 -20.36 3.64
N GLU A 143 11.77 -21.37 3.21
CA GLU A 143 11.99 -22.63 3.94
C GLU A 143 12.71 -22.44 5.28
N ASP A 144 13.44 -21.34 5.48
CA ASP A 144 14.35 -21.14 6.61
C ASP A 144 13.88 -20.16 7.71
N ARG A 145 12.60 -19.78 7.74
CA ARG A 145 12.11 -18.82 8.75
C ARG A 145 12.21 -19.38 10.17
N LYS A 146 13.25 -18.99 10.92
CA LYS A 146 13.20 -18.97 12.39
C LYS A 146 12.27 -17.83 12.82
N PRO A 147 11.37 -18.04 13.79
CA PRO A 147 10.50 -16.96 14.28
C PRO A 147 11.36 -15.80 14.78
N VAL A 148 11.19 -14.63 14.16
CA VAL A 148 11.82 -13.39 14.64
C VAL A 148 11.18 -13.09 16.00
N LYS A 149 11.97 -13.10 17.06
CA LYS A 149 11.51 -12.62 18.36
C LYS A 149 11.03 -11.18 18.17
N ARG A 150 9.74 -10.93 18.38
CA ARG A 150 9.23 -9.57 18.63
C ARG A 150 10.10 -8.95 19.70
N THR A 151 11.00 -8.04 19.33
CA THR A 151 11.63 -7.18 20.32
C THR A 151 10.52 -6.28 20.82
N ALA A 152 10.06 -6.53 22.04
CA ALA A 152 9.18 -5.60 22.72
C ALA A 152 9.81 -4.19 22.66
N PRO A 153 9.00 -3.13 22.49
CA PRO A 153 9.53 -1.77 22.63
C PRO A 153 10.27 -1.67 23.97
N PRO A 154 11.38 -0.92 24.05
CA PRO A 154 12.21 -0.88 25.24
C PRO A 154 11.40 -0.45 26.46
N SER A 155 11.00 -1.42 27.29
CA SER A 155 10.41 -1.19 28.59
C SER A 155 11.54 -0.97 29.58
N GLY A 156 11.86 0.28 29.86
CA GLY A 156 12.92 0.63 30.80
C GLY A 156 13.28 2.12 30.78
N PRO A 157 14.16 2.58 31.70
CA PRO A 157 14.40 3.98 32.04
C PRO A 157 14.91 4.90 30.91
N ALA A 158 15.04 4.38 29.68
CA ALA A 158 15.37 5.14 28.48
C ALA A 158 14.28 6.15 28.09
N LEU A 159 12.99 5.85 28.34
CA LEU A 159 11.87 6.76 28.07
C LEU A 159 11.87 7.99 29.00
N THR A 160 12.37 7.85 30.22
CA THR A 160 12.45 8.95 31.21
C THR A 160 13.53 9.97 30.84
N LYS A 161 14.63 9.53 30.22
CA LYS A 161 15.71 10.44 29.79
C LYS A 161 15.35 11.27 28.56
N LEU A 162 14.55 10.72 27.64
CA LEU A 162 14.08 11.43 26.44
C LEU A 162 13.03 12.50 26.77
N ARG A 163 12.13 12.28 27.74
CA ARG A 163 11.22 13.32 28.23
C ARG A 163 11.94 14.46 28.97
N ALA A 164 12.88 14.13 29.86
CA ALA A 164 13.63 15.14 30.63
C ALA A 164 14.57 16.00 29.77
N ALA A 165 14.98 15.52 28.58
CA ALA A 165 15.76 16.30 27.62
C ALA A 165 14.89 17.30 26.84
N TRP A 166 13.59 17.01 26.65
CA TRP A 166 12.68 17.88 25.92
C TRP A 166 12.10 19.01 26.80
N GLU A 167 11.89 18.76 28.10
CA GLU A 167 11.38 19.75 29.05
C GLU A 167 12.41 20.79 29.52
N ARG A 168 13.70 20.60 29.23
CA ARG A 168 14.79 21.54 29.58
C ARG A 168 15.30 22.38 28.41
N GLY A 169 14.66 22.27 27.24
CA GLY A 169 15.05 22.96 26.01
C GLY A 169 13.94 23.78 25.37
N GLY A 170 12.93 24.19 26.15
CA GLY A 170 11.88 25.14 25.76
C GLY A 170 12.03 26.45 26.53
#